data_AF-A0A7S4M0X7-F1
#
_entry.id   AF-A0A7S4M0X7-F1
#
_cell.length_a   1.000
_cell.length_b   1.000
_cell.length_c   1.000
_cell.angle_alpha   90.00
_cell.angle_beta   90.00
_cell.angle_gamma   90.00
#
_symmetry.space_group_name_H-M   'P 1'
#
loop_
_entity.id
_entity.type
_entity.pdbx_description
1 polymer ?
#
loop_
_entity_poly.entity_id
_entity_poly.type
_entity_poly.pdbx_seq_one_letter_code
_entity_poly.pdbx_strand_id
1 'polypeptide(L)'
;DDTCTLISPLEPGEWATFASRFLFLEAAEDAYRCELGELLLDARHQGQLYVKGVWIADLQKDGLGSGLNLRHMRLDRDRRAVLHQSDLESQVRLMIDDW
;
A
#
# COMPACT_ATOMS: atom_id res chain seq x y z
N ASP A 1 4.35 31.98 15.53
CA ASP A 1 5.45 31.53 14.66
C ASP A 1 5.17 30.14 14.15
N ASP A 2 4.58 30.06 12.97
CA ASP A 2 4.45 28.80 12.26
C ASP A 2 5.77 28.55 11.52
N THR A 3 6.45 27.48 11.90
CA THR A 3 7.67 27.02 11.24
C THR A 3 7.29 26.44 9.87
N CYS A 4 7.40 27.24 8.81
CA CYS A 4 7.29 26.75 7.45
C CYS A 4 8.68 26.34 6.94
N THR A 5 8.84 25.06 6.61
CA THR A 5 10.02 24.55 5.89
C THR A 5 9.65 24.40 4.42
N LEU A 6 10.34 25.14 3.55
CA LEU A 6 10.20 25.02 2.10
C LEU A 6 11.17 23.95 1.63
N ILE A 7 10.65 22.76 1.30
CA ILE A 7 11.43 21.73 0.63
C ILE A 7 11.53 22.16 -0.84
N SER A 8 12.75 22.16 -1.38
CA SER A 8 13.04 22.51 -2.79
C SER A 8 12.01 21.87 -3.73
N PRO A 9 11.56 22.56 -4.79
CA PRO A 9 10.58 21.98 -5.70
C PRO A 9 11.11 20.66 -6.23
N LEU A 10 10.37 19.58 -5.93
CA LEU A 10 10.61 18.27 -6.52
C LEU A 10 10.43 18.38 -8.02
N GLU A 11 11.32 17.76 -8.79
CA GLU A 11 11.07 17.63 -10.22
C GLU A 11 9.77 16.82 -10.43
N PRO A 12 9.00 17.07 -11.51
CA PRO A 12 7.72 16.38 -11.72
C PRO A 12 7.83 14.84 -11.66
N GLY A 13 8.94 14.26 -12.12
CA GLY A 13 9.19 12.83 -12.06
C GLY A 13 9.47 12.31 -10.64
N GLU A 14 10.16 13.10 -9.82
CA GLU A 14 10.39 12.75 -8.41
C GLU A 14 9.07 12.79 -7.64
N TRP A 15 8.26 13.83 -7.87
CA TRP A 15 6.93 13.93 -7.27
C TRP A 15 6.05 12.73 -7.65
N ALA A 16 5.99 12.34 -8.92
CA ALA A 16 5.21 11.18 -9.35
C ALA A 16 5.64 9.89 -8.62
N THR A 17 6.94 9.74 -8.38
CA THR A 17 7.47 8.59 -7.61
C THR A 17 7.05 8.60 -6.15
N PHE A 18 6.97 9.78 -5.53
CA PHE A 18 6.51 9.89 -4.14
C PHE A 18 4.99 9.81 -4.02
N ALA A 19 4.26 10.41 -4.95
CA ALA A 19 2.80 10.42 -4.97
C ALA A 19 2.22 9.01 -5.07
N SER A 20 2.81 8.15 -5.91
CA SER A 20 2.40 6.75 -6.05
C SER A 20 2.54 5.92 -4.77
N ARG A 21 3.32 6.39 -3.77
CA ARG A 21 3.40 5.75 -2.45
C ARG A 21 2.17 6.00 -1.59
N PHE A 22 1.23 6.83 -2.04
CA PHE A 22 0.07 7.24 -1.26
C PHE A 22 -1.21 7.08 -2.07
N LEU A 23 -2.02 6.08 -1.73
CA LEU A 23 -3.29 5.80 -2.42
C LEU A 23 -4.34 6.90 -2.26
N PHE A 24 -4.16 7.81 -1.30
CA PHE A 24 -5.03 8.98 -1.16
C PHE A 24 -4.63 10.16 -2.06
N LEU A 25 -3.43 10.11 -2.66
CA LEU A 25 -3.01 11.04 -3.71
C LEU A 25 -3.31 10.45 -5.09
N GLU A 26 -3.02 9.15 -5.26
CA GLU A 26 -3.27 8.40 -6.48
C GLU A 26 -4.06 7.13 -6.16
N ALA A 27 -5.39 7.25 -6.15
CA ALA A 27 -6.28 6.12 -5.89
C ALA A 27 -6.20 5.08 -7.00
N ALA A 28 -6.41 3.81 -6.65
CA ALA A 28 -6.59 2.74 -7.62
C ALA A 28 -7.87 2.97 -8.43
N GLU A 29 -7.80 2.71 -9.74
CA GLU A 29 -8.93 2.84 -10.64
C GLU A 29 -9.87 1.64 -10.47
N ASP A 30 -9.28 0.44 -10.38
CA ASP A 30 -9.98 -0.81 -10.11
C ASP A 30 -9.51 -1.42 -8.79
N ALA A 31 -10.46 -1.57 -7.87
CA ALA A 31 -10.22 -2.16 -6.57
C ALA A 31 -11.49 -2.82 -6.01
N TYR A 32 -11.32 -4.03 -5.48
CA TYR A 32 -12.32 -4.68 -4.66
C TYR A 32 -12.11 -4.29 -3.19
N ARG A 33 -13.18 -4.00 -2.46
CA ARG A 33 -13.13 -3.52 -1.07
C ARG A 33 -13.90 -4.47 -0.16
N CYS A 34 -13.29 -4.82 0.97
CA CYS A 34 -13.91 -5.58 2.05
C CYS A 34 -13.55 -4.95 3.41
N GLU A 35 -13.98 -5.57 4.50
CA GLU A 35 -13.69 -5.10 5.86
C GLU A 35 -12.19 -5.09 6.19
N LEU A 36 -11.44 -6.07 5.69
CA LEU A 36 -10.00 -6.21 5.95
C LEU A 36 -9.17 -5.14 5.22
N GLY A 37 -9.63 -4.71 4.05
CA GLY A 37 -8.86 -3.83 3.18
C GLY A 37 -9.37 -3.80 1.74
N GLU A 38 -8.44 -3.55 0.82
CA GLU A 38 -8.71 -3.43 -0.60
C GLU A 38 -7.75 -4.31 -1.38
N LEU A 39 -8.29 -5.05 -2.36
CA LEU A 39 -7.51 -5.75 -3.38
C LEU A 39 -7.41 -4.79 -4.57
N LEU A 40 -6.19 -4.35 -4.89
CA LEU A 40 -5.91 -3.40 -5.96
C LEU A 40 -5.63 -4.17 -7.25
N LEU A 41 -6.42 -3.91 -8.29
CA LEU A 41 -6.42 -4.71 -9.52
C LEU A 41 -5.66 -4.01 -10.67
N ASP A 42 -5.39 -2.71 -10.56
CA ASP A 42 -4.54 -2.01 -11.53
C ASP A 42 -3.17 -2.69 -11.64
N ALA A 43 -2.69 -2.88 -12.87
CA ALA A 43 -1.38 -3.48 -13.14
C ALA A 43 -0.21 -2.74 -12.42
N ARG A 44 -0.33 -1.42 -12.23
CA ARG A 44 0.68 -0.62 -11.51
C ARG A 44 0.79 -0.95 -10.01
N HIS A 45 -0.23 -1.58 -9.43
CA HIS A 45 -0.25 -1.97 -8.02
C HIS A 45 0.14 -3.43 -7.81
N GLN A 46 0.46 -4.18 -8.87
CA GLN A 46 0.80 -5.59 -8.77
C GLN A 46 1.98 -5.84 -7.82
N GLY A 47 1.76 -6.69 -6.82
CA GLY A 47 2.73 -7.02 -5.77
C GLY A 47 3.00 -5.90 -4.78
N GLN A 48 2.33 -4.75 -4.89
CA GLN A 48 2.54 -3.63 -3.99
C GLN A 48 1.68 -3.77 -2.73
N LEU A 49 2.31 -3.65 -1.57
CA LEU A 49 1.64 -3.64 -0.27
C LEU A 49 1.51 -2.21 0.26
N TYR A 50 0.27 -1.85 0.57
CA TYR A 50 -0.10 -0.63 1.26
C TYR A 50 -0.76 -0.97 2.60
N VAL A 51 -0.57 -0.10 3.57
CA VAL A 51 -1.29 -0.12 4.84
C VAL A 51 -1.85 1.27 5.08
N LYS A 52 -3.19 1.35 5.22
CA LYS A 52 -3.92 2.61 5.40
C LYS A 52 -3.58 3.64 4.32
N GLY A 53 -3.42 3.18 3.08
CA GLY A 53 -3.10 4.02 1.94
C GLY A 53 -1.65 4.46 1.84
N VAL A 54 -0.74 3.91 2.64
CA VAL A 54 0.71 4.21 2.60
C VAL A 54 1.48 2.99 2.12
N TRP A 55 2.34 3.17 1.12
CA TRP A 55 3.19 2.10 0.58
C TRP A 55 4.18 1.60 1.62
N ILE A 56 4.30 0.28 1.70
CA ILE A 56 5.15 -0.42 2.67
C ILE A 56 6.25 -1.20 1.96
N ALA A 57 5.89 -2.01 0.96
CA ALA A 57 6.83 -2.91 0.30
C ALA A 57 6.37 -3.34 -1.09
N ASP A 58 7.34 -3.71 -1.91
CA ASP A 58 7.14 -4.50 -3.12
C ASP A 58 7.38 -5.98 -2.80
N LEU A 59 6.32 -6.78 -2.93
CA LEU A 59 6.26 -8.21 -2.65
C LEU A 59 6.05 -9.03 -3.94
N GLN A 60 6.35 -8.49 -5.13
CA GLN A 60 6.24 -9.24 -6.38
C GLN A 60 7.07 -10.54 -6.36
N LYS A 61 8.26 -10.48 -5.75
CA LYS A 61 9.15 -11.65 -5.61
C LYS A 61 8.63 -12.69 -4.62
N ASP A 62 7.75 -12.28 -3.70
CA ASP A 62 7.12 -13.16 -2.70
C ASP A 62 5.83 -13.79 -3.22
N GLY A 63 5.51 -13.60 -4.52
CA GLY A 63 4.39 -14.24 -5.19
C GLY A 63 3.06 -13.48 -5.09
N LEU A 64 3.07 -12.23 -4.64
CA LEU A 64 1.86 -11.43 -4.55
C LEU A 64 1.42 -10.97 -5.96
N GLY A 65 0.36 -11.59 -6.48
CA GLY A 65 -0.10 -11.39 -7.86
C GLY A 65 -0.94 -10.13 -8.11
N SER A 66 -1.37 -9.43 -7.06
CA SER A 66 -2.19 -8.21 -7.08
C SER A 66 -1.66 -7.19 -6.07
N GLY A 67 -2.22 -5.98 -6.01
CA GLY A 67 -1.92 -5.04 -4.94
C GLY A 67 -2.83 -5.25 -3.72
N LEU A 68 -2.34 -4.88 -2.54
CA LEU A 68 -3.12 -4.95 -1.29
C LEU A 68 -3.06 -3.63 -0.54
N ASN A 69 -4.18 -3.18 0.00
CA ASN A 69 -4.24 -2.10 0.97
C ASN A 69 -4.96 -2.56 2.25
N LEU A 70 -4.21 -2.80 3.32
CA LEU A 70 -4.77 -3.33 4.57
C LEU A 70 -5.15 -2.20 5.54
N ARG A 71 -6.36 -2.26 6.11
CA ARG A 71 -6.88 -1.22 7.01
C ARG A 71 -6.44 -1.40 8.46
N HIS A 72 -6.34 -2.65 8.90
CA HIS A 72 -6.17 -2.99 10.32
C HIS A 72 -4.75 -3.43 10.70
N MET A 73 -3.83 -3.47 9.74
CA MET A 73 -2.44 -3.84 10.02
C MET A 73 -1.76 -2.77 10.89
N ARG A 74 -1.10 -3.23 11.96
CA ARG A 74 -0.26 -2.37 12.82
C ARG A 74 1.13 -2.30 12.22
N LEU A 75 1.58 -1.09 11.92
CA LEU A 75 2.97 -0.82 11.55
C LEU A 75 3.78 -0.53 12.81
N ASP A 76 5.04 -0.95 12.84
CA ASP A 76 5.96 -0.49 13.87
C ASP A 76 6.39 0.97 13.63
N ARG A 77 7.19 1.52 14.56
CA ARG A 77 7.64 2.92 14.52
C ARG A 77 8.47 3.25 13.28
N ASP A 78 9.17 2.26 12.71
CA ASP A 78 10.01 2.42 11.53
C ASP A 78 9.24 2.13 10.24
N ARG A 79 7.91 1.94 10.33
CA ARG A 79 7.03 1.49 9.24
C ARG A 79 7.49 0.15 8.66
N ARG A 80 8.30 -0.60 9.40
CA ARG A 80 8.58 -2.00 9.08
C ARG A 80 7.34 -2.73 9.56
N ALA A 81 6.55 -3.18 8.60
CA ALA A 81 5.55 -4.16 8.95
C ALA A 81 6.34 -5.40 9.42
N VAL A 82 6.18 -5.79 10.69
CA VAL A 82 6.65 -7.09 11.17
C VAL A 82 5.72 -8.11 10.53
N LEU A 83 5.92 -8.33 9.24
CA LEU A 83 5.17 -9.26 8.42
C LEU A 83 5.84 -10.61 8.59
N HIS A 84 5.29 -11.46 9.45
CA HIS A 84 5.44 -12.87 9.16
C HIS A 84 4.60 -13.15 7.92
N GLN A 85 5.20 -13.79 6.91
CA GLN A 85 4.54 -14.14 5.66
C GLN A 85 3.21 -14.89 5.89
N SER A 86 3.13 -15.68 6.96
CA SER A 86 1.91 -16.36 7.43
C SER A 86 0.75 -15.42 7.76
N ASP A 87 1.03 -14.22 8.29
CA ASP A 87 0.00 -13.24 8.65
C ASP A 87 -0.59 -12.59 7.40
N LEU A 88 0.26 -12.36 6.39
CA LEU A 88 -0.17 -11.84 5.09
C LEU A 88 -1.03 -12.87 4.36
N GLU A 89 -0.57 -14.12 4.29
CA GLU A 89 -1.31 -15.23 3.67
C GLU A 89 -2.67 -15.45 4.35
N SER A 90 -2.72 -15.37 5.68
CA SER A 90 -3.97 -15.51 6.43
C SER A 90 -4.98 -14.42 6.09
N GLN A 91 -4.54 -13.17 5.98
CA GLN A 91 -5.43 -12.05 5.61
C GLN A 91 -5.85 -12.11 4.14
N VAL A 92 -4.95 -12.46 3.23
CA VAL A 92 -5.28 -12.65 1.81
C VAL A 92 -6.30 -13.78 1.64
N ARG A 93 -6.12 -14.89 2.34
CA ARG A 93 -7.04 -16.02 2.27
C ARG A 93 -8.44 -15.64 2.76
N LEU A 94 -8.53 -14.93 3.89
CA LEU A 94 -9.81 -14.41 4.38
C LEU A 94 -10.47 -13.45 3.38
N MET A 95 -9.69 -12.64 2.67
CA MET A 95 -10.23 -11.77 1.62
C MET A 95 -10.74 -12.54 0.41
N ILE A 96 -10.11 -13.66 0.03
CA ILE A 96 -10.55 -14.49 -1.11
C ILE A 96 -11.80 -15.30 -0.75
N ASP A 97 -11.90 -15.81 0.48
CA ASP A 97 -13.04 -16.61 0.92
C ASP A 97 -14.36 -15.80 1.05
N ASP A 98 -14.27 -14.46 1.03
CA ASP A 98 -15.42 -13.53 1.05
C ASP A 98 -15.94 -13.17 -0.37
N TRP A 99 -15.34 -13.73 -1.43
CA TRP A 99 -15.74 -13.58 -2.84
C TRP A 99 -16.70 -14.68 -3.30
#